data_AF-A0A946TWE1-F1
#
_entry.id   AF-A0A946TWE1-F1
#
_cell.length_a   1.000
_cell.length_b   1.000
_cell.length_c   1.000
_cell.angle_alpha   90.00
_cell.angle_beta   90.00
_cell.angle_gamma   90.00
#
_symmetry.space_group_name_H-M   'P 1'
#
loop_
_entity.id
_entity.type
_entity.pdbx_description
1 polymer ?
#
loop_
_entity_poly.entity_id
_entity_poly.type
_entity_poly.pdbx_seq_one_letter_code
_entity_poly.pdbx_strand_id
1 'polypeptide(L)'
;MGPLIIKLLSRTWLCIPVFCAGFFFIAPQDVQGKGILSKLKKSFKARIKKERKPSKAISPLKPTSILFLGDSMSMGAFGNSFDMKLREAGFEVYTYVAGGATPYYWLSRYEPIASDIGFWEKTPKVDRRLKVIKAVPKVESLVENWNPDIVVIQTGTNLYSSLLSKRRERSDNIAVVEGLCRDMAKAAVRGGRRCYWIAPPSSHPERFSYDLQDEMSSIMNDAVSPFGRVFDSREVTKFVDPYPETDGIHYGPTEAKEWAQHVVSDFLIYAGDDAVGRRALDPDEPFGAKNVEVKKAIPVDSSTIVWGEIDVNLRLKIKTEIPRVKAVTYRSCLILYEYEVQEVMEGYYPYETLRVAHYGVFNRKYTAKSRYRLGF
;
A
#
# COMPACT_ATOMS: atom_id res chain seq x y z
N MET A 1 -18.47 -59.25 -17.72
CA MET A 1 -19.82 -59.21 -17.12
C MET A 1 -19.90 -57.92 -16.34
N GLY A 2 -20.82 -57.00 -16.51
CA GLY A 2 -22.11 -56.97 -17.19
C GLY A 2 -22.83 -55.75 -16.58
N PRO A 3 -23.67 -55.04 -17.34
CA PRO A 3 -23.98 -53.62 -17.16
C PRO A 3 -25.31 -53.38 -16.43
N LEU A 4 -25.64 -52.13 -16.09
CA LEU A 4 -27.03 -51.59 -16.00
C LEU A 4 -26.94 -50.06 -15.67
N ILE A 5 -27.38 -49.08 -16.46
CA ILE A 5 -28.67 -48.71 -17.12
C ILE A 5 -29.53 -47.73 -16.28
N ILE A 6 -29.56 -46.45 -16.70
CA ILE A 6 -30.65 -45.59 -17.29
C ILE A 6 -31.81 -45.13 -16.35
N LYS A 7 -32.05 -43.80 -16.29
CA LYS A 7 -33.29 -43.03 -16.71
C LYS A 7 -33.36 -41.65 -16.01
N LEU A 8 -33.29 -40.51 -16.72
CA LEU A 8 -34.23 -39.78 -17.60
C LEU A 8 -35.33 -38.96 -16.88
N LEU A 9 -35.32 -37.66 -17.23
CA LEU A 9 -36.42 -36.70 -17.47
C LEU A 9 -37.31 -36.22 -16.31
N SER A 10 -37.44 -34.89 -16.19
CA SER A 10 -38.61 -34.22 -16.77
C SER A 10 -38.40 -32.71 -16.96
N ARG A 11 -38.93 -32.22 -18.09
CA ARG A 11 -39.16 -30.81 -18.44
C ARG A 11 -40.55 -30.41 -17.94
N THR A 12 -40.70 -29.15 -17.55
CA THR A 12 -41.92 -28.31 -17.61
C THR A 12 -41.41 -26.87 -17.39
N TRP A 13 -41.42 -25.92 -18.34
CA TRP A 13 -42.53 -25.20 -18.99
C TRP A 13 -43.66 -24.83 -18.04
N LEU A 14 -43.70 -23.57 -17.60
CA LEU A 14 -44.94 -22.88 -17.27
C LEU A 14 -44.83 -21.38 -17.59
N CYS A 15 -45.97 -20.86 -18.01
CA CYS A 15 -46.18 -19.67 -18.82
C CYS A 15 -46.30 -18.36 -18.02
N ILE A 16 -46.06 -17.29 -18.76
CA ILE A 16 -46.36 -15.87 -18.50
C ILE A 16 -47.86 -15.65 -18.25
N PRO A 17 -48.23 -14.59 -17.49
CA PRO A 17 -49.20 -13.63 -18.03
C PRO A 17 -48.69 -12.18 -18.02
N VAL A 18 -48.84 -11.57 -19.19
CA VAL A 18 -48.71 -10.14 -19.50
C VAL A 18 -49.96 -9.45 -18.97
N PHE A 19 -49.79 -8.41 -18.14
CA PHE A 19 -50.86 -7.46 -17.87
C PHE A 19 -50.70 -6.24 -18.78
N CYS A 20 -51.58 -6.14 -19.77
CA CYS A 20 -51.86 -4.92 -20.51
C CYS A 20 -52.90 -4.10 -19.74
N ALA A 21 -52.56 -2.87 -19.34
CA ALA A 21 -53.53 -1.86 -18.96
C ALA A 21 -53.50 -0.76 -20.02
N GLY A 22 -54.55 -0.72 -20.84
CA GLY A 22 -54.80 0.36 -21.78
C GLY A 22 -55.42 1.55 -21.06
N PHE A 23 -54.92 2.75 -21.36
CA PHE A 23 -55.64 4.00 -21.10
C PHE A 23 -55.98 4.65 -22.44
N PHE A 24 -57.28 4.67 -22.72
CA PHE A 24 -57.92 5.57 -23.68
C PHE A 24 -58.10 6.94 -23.02
N PHE A 25 -57.62 8.02 -23.63
CA PHE A 25 -58.24 9.34 -23.50
C PHE A 25 -58.07 10.15 -24.79
N ILE A 26 -59.15 10.11 -25.59
CA ILE A 26 -59.87 11.24 -26.20
C ILE A 26 -59.06 12.52 -26.46
N ALA A 27 -58.89 12.84 -27.74
CA ALA A 27 -58.50 14.16 -28.23
C ALA A 27 -59.71 15.12 -28.24
N PRO A 28 -59.53 16.41 -27.89
CA PRO A 28 -60.41 17.47 -28.34
C PRO A 28 -59.79 18.28 -29.46
N GLN A 29 -60.70 18.75 -30.33
CA GLN A 29 -60.49 19.52 -31.54
C GLN A 29 -59.92 20.93 -31.33
N ASP A 30 -59.44 21.46 -32.45
CA ASP A 30 -58.97 22.81 -32.75
C ASP A 30 -59.70 23.96 -32.03
N VAL A 31 -58.92 24.86 -31.45
CA VAL A 31 -59.28 26.28 -31.30
C VAL A 31 -58.13 27.14 -31.84
N GLN A 32 -58.47 27.97 -32.82
CA GLN A 32 -57.61 28.95 -33.46
C GLN A 32 -57.09 29.98 -32.45
N GLY A 33 -55.76 30.07 -32.33
CA GLY A 33 -55.05 31.12 -31.59
C GLY A 33 -53.82 31.60 -32.36
N LYS A 34 -54.01 32.16 -33.55
CA LYS A 34 -52.95 32.85 -34.31
C LYS A 34 -52.62 34.17 -33.59
N GLY A 35 -51.41 34.31 -33.04
CA GLY A 35 -50.91 35.65 -32.70
C GLY A 35 -49.69 35.75 -31.77
N ILE A 36 -49.57 34.90 -30.74
CA ILE A 36 -48.61 35.17 -29.63
C ILE A 36 -47.51 34.09 -29.49
N LEU A 37 -47.75 32.87 -29.98
CA LEU A 37 -46.80 31.75 -29.87
C LEU A 37 -45.61 31.80 -30.87
N SER A 38 -45.69 32.62 -31.93
CA SER A 38 -44.62 32.71 -32.93
C SER A 38 -43.45 33.62 -32.51
N LYS A 39 -43.70 34.60 -31.61
CA LYS A 39 -42.67 35.47 -31.04
C LYS A 39 -41.91 34.78 -29.89
N LEU A 40 -42.57 33.96 -29.08
CA LEU A 40 -41.89 33.17 -28.03
C LEU A 40 -40.98 32.06 -28.60
N LYS A 41 -41.39 31.37 -29.67
CA LYS A 41 -40.55 30.34 -30.31
C LYS A 41 -39.29 30.90 -30.99
N LYS A 42 -39.32 32.13 -31.52
CA LYS A 42 -38.12 32.80 -32.09
C LYS A 42 -37.15 33.28 -31.00
N SER A 43 -37.66 33.76 -29.87
CA SER A 43 -36.85 34.16 -28.71
C SER A 43 -36.14 32.96 -28.05
N PHE A 44 -36.82 31.82 -27.89
CA PHE A 44 -36.22 30.60 -27.34
C PHE A 44 -35.19 29.95 -28.29
N LYS A 45 -35.43 29.94 -29.61
CA LYS A 45 -34.44 29.42 -30.58
C LYS A 45 -33.19 30.30 -30.71
N ALA A 46 -33.29 31.61 -30.49
CA ALA A 46 -32.14 32.50 -30.47
C ALA A 46 -31.32 32.38 -29.17
N ARG A 47 -31.98 32.08 -28.04
CA ARG A 47 -31.32 31.88 -26.73
C ARG A 47 -30.69 30.49 -26.57
N ILE A 48 -31.18 29.47 -27.27
CA ILE A 48 -30.56 28.12 -27.33
C ILE A 48 -29.34 28.06 -28.27
N LYS A 49 -29.17 29.05 -29.18
CA LYS A 49 -28.10 29.03 -30.19
C LYS A 49 -26.88 29.88 -29.82
N LYS A 50 -26.86 30.53 -28.65
CA LYS A 50 -25.77 31.40 -28.19
C LYS A 50 -25.33 31.03 -26.79
N GLU A 51 -24.83 29.80 -26.62
CA GLU A 51 -23.84 29.36 -25.61
C GLU A 51 -23.70 27.84 -25.64
N ARG A 52 -23.18 27.30 -26.75
CA ARG A 52 -22.38 26.08 -26.71
C ARG A 52 -21.15 26.35 -27.54
N LYS A 53 -20.15 26.98 -26.91
CA LYS A 53 -18.77 26.75 -27.31
C LYS A 53 -18.59 25.23 -27.31
N PRO A 54 -17.94 24.62 -28.33
CA PRO A 54 -17.67 23.20 -28.29
C PRO A 54 -16.88 22.94 -27.00
N SER A 55 -17.51 22.22 -26.06
CA SER A 55 -16.83 21.69 -24.90
C SER A 55 -15.65 20.91 -25.46
N LYS A 56 -14.44 21.37 -25.13
CA LYS A 56 -13.17 20.69 -25.37
C LYS A 56 -13.42 19.20 -25.21
N ALA A 57 -13.19 18.40 -26.25
CA ALA A 57 -13.39 16.97 -26.20
C ALA A 57 -12.77 16.46 -24.90
N ILE A 58 -13.60 15.91 -24.01
CA ILE A 58 -13.14 15.30 -22.77
C ILE A 58 -12.30 14.13 -23.27
N SER A 59 -10.97 14.28 -23.21
CA SER A 59 -10.05 13.16 -23.35
C SER A 59 -10.58 12.04 -22.44
N PRO A 60 -10.69 10.79 -22.93
CA PRO A 60 -11.21 9.71 -22.10
C PRO A 60 -10.46 9.73 -20.76
N LEU A 61 -11.22 9.83 -19.67
CA LEU A 61 -10.64 9.92 -18.34
C LEU A 61 -9.76 8.70 -18.14
N LYS A 62 -8.49 8.93 -17.78
CA LYS A 62 -7.55 7.85 -17.49
C LYS A 62 -8.15 7.02 -16.34
N PRO A 63 -8.18 5.68 -16.46
CA PRO A 63 -8.58 4.84 -15.33
C PRO A 63 -7.73 5.13 -14.10
N THR A 64 -8.35 5.10 -12.92
CA THR A 64 -7.61 5.16 -11.65
C THR A 64 -6.67 3.96 -11.57
N SER A 65 -5.40 4.21 -11.26
CA SER A 65 -4.38 3.17 -11.23
C SER A 65 -4.06 2.71 -9.80
N ILE A 66 -3.85 1.40 -9.66
CA ILE A 66 -3.57 0.72 -8.39
C ILE A 66 -2.23 0.00 -8.49
N LEU A 67 -1.37 0.19 -7.50
CA LEU A 67 -0.24 -0.71 -7.24
C LEU A 67 -0.61 -1.67 -6.12
N PHE A 68 -0.73 -2.96 -6.43
CA PHE A 68 -1.04 -4.01 -5.45
C PHE A 68 0.22 -4.78 -5.07
N LEU A 69 0.64 -4.66 -3.80
CA LEU A 69 1.75 -5.37 -3.20
C LEU A 69 1.23 -6.45 -2.25
N GLY A 70 1.72 -7.69 -2.38
CA GLY A 70 1.20 -8.81 -1.59
C GLY A 70 2.27 -9.80 -1.11
N ASP A 71 1.91 -10.65 -0.15
CA ASP A 71 2.74 -11.77 0.31
C ASP A 71 2.22 -13.15 -0.18
N SER A 72 2.59 -14.24 0.48
CA SER A 72 2.16 -15.59 0.08
C SER A 72 0.64 -15.77 0.08
N MET A 73 -0.11 -15.03 0.91
CA MET A 73 -1.56 -15.08 0.90
C MET A 73 -2.15 -14.54 -0.40
N SER A 74 -1.48 -13.55 -1.00
CA SER A 74 -1.84 -13.01 -2.31
C SER A 74 -1.37 -13.86 -3.49
N MET A 75 -0.50 -14.87 -3.29
CA MET A 75 -0.11 -15.78 -4.38
C MET A 75 -1.26 -16.71 -4.77
N GLY A 76 -2.14 -17.03 -3.82
CA GLY A 76 -3.22 -18.01 -3.96
C GLY A 76 -4.55 -17.42 -4.44
N ALA A 77 -5.64 -18.05 -4.01
CA ALA A 77 -7.00 -17.72 -4.46
C ALA A 77 -7.44 -16.30 -4.04
N PHE A 78 -7.00 -15.82 -2.87
CA PHE A 78 -7.28 -14.47 -2.38
C PHE A 78 -6.77 -13.42 -3.37
N GLY A 79 -5.45 -13.36 -3.60
CA GLY A 79 -4.86 -12.32 -4.43
C GLY A 79 -5.30 -12.39 -5.89
N ASN A 80 -5.51 -13.60 -6.44
CA ASN A 80 -6.11 -13.75 -7.78
C ASN A 80 -7.52 -13.15 -7.86
N SER A 81 -8.36 -13.39 -6.85
CA SER A 81 -9.74 -12.92 -6.84
C SER A 81 -9.81 -11.41 -6.63
N PHE A 82 -9.01 -10.89 -5.71
CA PHE A 82 -8.88 -9.46 -5.46
C PHE A 82 -8.39 -8.71 -6.71
N ASP A 83 -7.27 -9.15 -7.30
CA ASP A 83 -6.69 -8.62 -8.55
C ASP A 83 -7.70 -8.57 -9.71
N MET A 84 -8.42 -9.67 -9.91
CA MET A 84 -9.42 -9.81 -10.97
C MET A 84 -10.58 -8.84 -10.73
N LYS A 85 -11.11 -8.77 -9.51
CA LYS A 85 -12.23 -7.90 -9.16
C LYS A 85 -11.91 -6.41 -9.29
N LEU A 86 -10.69 -6.01 -8.93
CA LEU A 86 -10.23 -4.64 -9.18
C LEU A 86 -10.19 -4.30 -10.68
N ARG A 87 -9.69 -5.22 -11.51
CA ARG A 87 -9.70 -5.03 -12.97
C ARG A 87 -11.11 -5.02 -13.57
N GLU A 88 -11.99 -5.90 -13.11
CA GLU A 88 -13.41 -5.93 -13.50
C GLU A 88 -14.13 -4.63 -13.13
N ALA A 89 -13.76 -4.00 -12.01
CA ALA A 89 -14.26 -2.70 -11.59
C ALA A 89 -13.70 -1.51 -12.41
N GLY A 90 -12.78 -1.78 -13.36
CA GLY A 90 -12.26 -0.77 -14.29
C GLY A 90 -10.97 -0.07 -13.83
N PHE A 91 -10.32 -0.54 -12.77
CA PHE A 91 -9.02 -0.01 -12.35
C PHE A 91 -7.88 -0.50 -13.26
N GLU A 92 -6.87 0.35 -13.48
CA GLU A 92 -5.59 -0.06 -14.06
C GLU A 92 -4.69 -0.59 -12.95
N VAL A 93 -4.47 -1.90 -12.87
CA VAL A 93 -3.80 -2.50 -11.71
C VAL A 93 -2.44 -3.09 -12.10
N TYR A 94 -1.44 -2.78 -11.28
CA TYR A 94 -0.08 -3.32 -11.31
C TYR A 94 0.15 -4.18 -10.07
N THR A 95 0.23 -5.48 -10.24
CA THR A 95 0.29 -6.45 -9.15
C THR A 95 1.69 -7.00 -9.03
N TYR A 96 2.24 -6.94 -7.81
CA TYR A 96 3.53 -7.48 -7.44
C TYR A 96 3.38 -8.24 -6.12
N VAL A 97 3.55 -9.55 -6.16
CA VAL A 97 3.37 -10.41 -4.99
C VAL A 97 4.63 -11.24 -4.81
N ALA A 98 5.15 -11.29 -3.59
CA ALA A 98 6.33 -12.07 -3.24
C ALA A 98 6.02 -12.95 -2.02
N GLY A 99 6.11 -14.28 -2.20
CA GLY A 99 5.90 -15.24 -1.13
C GLY A 99 6.86 -14.99 0.03
N GLY A 100 6.34 -15.03 1.27
CA GLY A 100 7.10 -14.76 2.49
C GLY A 100 7.44 -13.29 2.74
N ALA A 101 6.99 -12.37 1.88
CA ALA A 101 7.35 -10.97 2.02
C ALA A 101 6.81 -10.35 3.31
N THR A 102 7.62 -9.46 3.85
CA THR A 102 7.33 -8.46 4.89
C THR A 102 7.64 -7.07 4.29
N PRO A 103 7.31 -5.96 4.97
CA PRO A 103 7.66 -4.62 4.50
C PRO A 103 9.13 -4.41 4.08
N TYR A 104 10.10 -5.05 4.76
CA TYR A 104 11.52 -4.86 4.43
C TYR A 104 11.92 -5.44 3.06
N TYR A 105 11.13 -6.37 2.48
CA TYR A 105 11.36 -6.84 1.10
C TYR A 105 11.18 -5.68 0.11
N TRP A 106 10.17 -4.85 0.35
CA TRP A 106 9.73 -3.79 -0.54
C TRP A 106 10.46 -2.48 -0.32
N LEU A 107 10.93 -2.18 0.89
CA LEU A 107 11.57 -0.90 1.21
C LEU A 107 13.00 -0.80 0.65
N SER A 108 13.30 0.33 0.00
CA SER A 108 14.58 0.57 -0.69
C SER A 108 15.79 0.73 0.22
N ARG A 109 15.57 1.16 1.47
CA ARG A 109 16.64 1.26 2.48
C ARG A 109 17.23 -0.09 2.89
N TYR A 110 16.53 -1.18 2.58
CA TYR A 110 17.01 -2.54 2.80
C TYR A 110 17.62 -3.10 1.52
N GLU A 111 18.59 -4.01 1.70
CA GLU A 111 19.21 -4.71 0.58
C GLU A 111 18.18 -5.43 -0.32
N PRO A 112 18.49 -5.66 -1.60
CA PRO A 112 17.64 -6.46 -2.46
C PRO A 112 17.50 -7.89 -1.92
N ILE A 113 16.27 -8.34 -1.72
CA ILE A 113 15.96 -9.66 -1.15
C ILE A 113 15.35 -10.54 -2.21
N ALA A 114 15.82 -11.78 -2.31
CA ALA A 114 15.23 -12.79 -3.18
C ALA A 114 13.93 -13.33 -2.55
N SER A 115 12.98 -13.73 -3.40
CA SER A 115 11.89 -14.61 -2.97
C SER A 115 12.04 -15.94 -3.69
N ASP A 116 12.18 -17.01 -2.92
CA ASP A 116 12.34 -18.40 -3.35
C ASP A 116 11.07 -19.25 -3.17
N ILE A 117 10.04 -18.66 -2.56
CA ILE A 117 8.73 -19.26 -2.31
C ILE A 117 7.76 -18.97 -3.48
N GLY A 118 8.00 -17.89 -4.21
CA GLY A 118 7.25 -17.55 -5.41
C GLY A 118 7.10 -16.05 -5.60
N PHE A 119 6.97 -15.64 -6.85
CA PHE A 119 6.76 -14.27 -7.23
C PHE A 119 5.71 -14.18 -8.33
N TRP A 120 4.78 -13.25 -8.22
CA TRP A 120 3.77 -12.98 -9.23
C TRP A 120 3.81 -11.52 -9.62
N GLU A 121 3.98 -11.26 -10.91
CA GLU A 121 3.92 -9.94 -11.50
C GLU A 121 2.82 -9.93 -12.56
N LYS A 122 1.87 -9.01 -12.41
CA LYS A 122 0.80 -8.79 -13.38
C LYS A 122 0.57 -7.31 -13.62
N THR A 123 0.98 -6.86 -14.80
CA THR A 123 0.86 -5.50 -15.33
C THR A 123 0.18 -5.58 -16.71
N PRO A 124 -0.17 -4.45 -17.35
CA PRO A 124 -0.70 -4.47 -18.71
C PRO A 124 0.22 -5.13 -19.75
N LYS A 125 1.53 -5.24 -19.47
CA LYS A 125 2.53 -5.77 -20.41
C LYS A 125 3.03 -7.17 -20.04
N VAL A 126 2.86 -7.59 -18.79
CA VAL A 126 3.48 -8.78 -18.22
C VAL A 126 2.47 -9.47 -17.34
N ASP A 127 2.24 -10.76 -17.55
CA ASP A 127 1.61 -11.63 -16.55
C ASP A 127 2.50 -12.86 -16.40
N ARG A 128 3.20 -12.96 -15.27
CA ARG A 128 4.13 -14.05 -15.02
C ARG A 128 4.15 -14.45 -13.56
N ARG A 129 4.32 -15.75 -13.36
CA ARG A 129 4.58 -16.36 -12.06
C ARG A 129 5.92 -17.05 -12.11
N LEU A 130 6.80 -16.69 -11.20
CA LEU A 130 8.14 -17.25 -11.06
C LEU A 130 8.21 -18.03 -9.76
N LYS A 131 8.91 -19.17 -9.76
CA LYS A 131 9.22 -19.88 -8.51
C LYS A 131 10.22 -19.11 -7.67
N VAL A 132 11.18 -18.46 -8.33
CA VAL A 132 12.25 -17.70 -7.68
C VAL A 132 12.47 -16.39 -8.42
N ILE A 133 12.66 -15.30 -7.68
CA ILE A 133 13.18 -14.03 -8.18
C ILE A 133 14.40 -13.63 -7.35
N LYS A 134 15.44 -13.12 -8.01
CA LYS A 134 16.71 -12.73 -7.34
C LYS A 134 16.57 -11.48 -6.47
N ALA A 135 15.65 -10.60 -6.81
CA ALA A 135 15.41 -9.35 -6.11
C ALA A 135 13.94 -8.94 -6.27
N VAL A 136 13.24 -8.82 -5.16
CA VAL A 136 11.91 -8.21 -5.12
C VAL A 136 12.04 -6.72 -5.44
N PRO A 137 11.23 -6.17 -6.39
CA PRO A 137 11.26 -4.75 -6.71
C PRO A 137 10.91 -3.88 -5.49
N LYS A 138 11.52 -2.70 -5.41
CA LYS A 138 11.31 -1.78 -4.28
C LYS A 138 10.09 -0.88 -4.49
N VAL A 139 9.31 -0.63 -3.45
CA VAL A 139 8.05 0.12 -3.50
C VAL A 139 8.27 1.53 -4.04
N GLU A 140 9.36 2.19 -3.65
CA GLU A 140 9.69 3.54 -4.09
C GLU A 140 9.88 3.58 -5.61
N SER A 141 10.62 2.62 -6.16
CA SER A 141 10.79 2.49 -7.62
C SER A 141 9.50 2.12 -8.32
N LEU A 142 8.68 1.22 -7.75
CA LEU A 142 7.38 0.85 -8.34
C LEU A 142 6.41 2.04 -8.38
N VAL A 143 6.37 2.82 -7.30
CA VAL A 143 5.55 4.01 -7.17
C VAL A 143 5.99 5.10 -8.15
N GLU A 144 7.30 5.29 -8.33
CA GLU A 144 7.85 6.22 -9.33
C GLU A 144 7.57 5.77 -10.77
N ASN A 145 7.74 4.48 -11.06
CA ASN A 145 7.58 3.93 -12.41
C ASN A 145 6.12 3.91 -12.88
N TRP A 146 5.20 3.52 -11.99
CA TRP A 146 3.80 3.34 -12.33
C TRP A 146 2.94 4.56 -12.03
N ASN A 147 3.39 5.44 -11.14
CA ASN A 147 2.63 6.59 -10.64
C ASN A 147 1.17 6.21 -10.28
N PRO A 148 0.96 5.25 -9.36
CA PRO A 148 -0.38 4.80 -9.00
C PRO A 148 -1.13 5.89 -8.24
N ASP A 149 -2.47 5.92 -8.35
CA ASP A 149 -3.33 6.76 -7.52
C ASP A 149 -3.55 6.14 -6.12
N ILE A 150 -3.57 4.80 -6.06
CA ILE A 150 -3.75 4.03 -4.83
C ILE A 150 -2.69 2.93 -4.74
N VAL A 151 -2.07 2.78 -3.57
CA VAL A 151 -1.20 1.65 -3.25
C VAL A 151 -1.93 0.75 -2.27
N VAL A 152 -2.21 -0.48 -2.72
CA VAL A 152 -2.78 -1.54 -1.90
C VAL A 152 -1.66 -2.44 -1.39
N ILE A 153 -1.62 -2.69 -0.08
CA ILE A 153 -0.62 -3.53 0.56
C ILE A 153 -1.33 -4.65 1.31
N GLN A 154 -1.08 -5.90 0.96
CA GLN A 154 -1.47 -7.07 1.75
C GLN A 154 -0.21 -7.72 2.31
N THR A 155 0.05 -7.51 3.60
CA THR A 155 1.12 -8.21 4.33
C THR A 155 0.89 -8.09 5.84
N GLY A 156 1.59 -8.91 6.60
CA GLY A 156 1.67 -8.80 8.07
C GLY A 156 1.83 -10.15 8.76
N THR A 157 1.38 -11.25 8.13
CA THR A 157 1.48 -12.59 8.72
C THR A 157 2.94 -12.97 8.99
N ASN A 158 3.85 -12.63 8.07
CA ASN A 158 5.28 -12.91 8.24
C ASN A 158 5.93 -12.07 9.35
N LEU A 159 5.29 -10.99 9.82
CA LEU A 159 5.77 -10.15 10.92
C LEU A 159 5.60 -10.79 12.29
N TYR A 160 4.79 -11.85 12.45
CA TYR A 160 4.74 -12.60 13.72
C TYR A 160 6.12 -13.14 14.12
N SER A 161 6.97 -13.50 13.15
CA SER A 161 8.35 -13.91 13.42
C SER A 161 9.20 -12.79 14.04
N SER A 162 8.96 -11.55 13.62
CA SER A 162 9.62 -10.36 14.17
C SER A 162 9.05 -10.02 15.54
N LEU A 163 7.74 -10.14 15.74
CA LEU A 163 7.10 -9.87 17.01
C LEU A 163 7.53 -10.88 18.09
N LEU A 164 7.67 -12.16 17.73
CA LEU A 164 8.02 -13.26 18.63
C LEU A 164 9.53 -13.55 18.75
N SER A 165 10.39 -12.71 18.17
CA SER A 165 11.83 -12.97 18.18
C SER A 165 12.37 -12.98 19.62
N LYS A 166 13.08 -14.06 19.96
CA LYS A 166 13.76 -14.23 21.26
C LYS A 166 15.14 -13.55 21.31
N ARG A 167 15.55 -12.88 20.22
CA ARG A 167 16.88 -12.25 20.09
C ARG A 167 16.95 -10.83 20.66
N ARG A 168 15.81 -10.24 20.99
CA ARG A 168 15.67 -8.85 21.44
C ARG A 168 14.54 -8.77 22.47
N GLU A 169 14.53 -7.66 23.21
CA GLU A 169 13.48 -7.39 24.19
C GLU A 169 12.11 -7.22 23.52
N ARG A 170 11.04 -7.40 24.29
CA ARG A 170 9.67 -7.30 23.75
C ARG A 170 9.38 -5.92 23.16
N SER A 171 9.83 -4.85 23.81
CA SER A 171 9.70 -3.49 23.29
C SER A 171 10.37 -3.31 21.93
N ASP A 172 11.54 -3.91 21.73
CA ASP A 172 12.28 -3.82 20.47
C ASP A 172 11.60 -4.63 19.35
N ASN A 173 10.99 -5.77 19.71
CA ASN A 173 10.15 -6.54 18.79
C ASN A 173 9.01 -5.69 18.24
N ILE A 174 8.29 -4.98 19.13
CA ILE A 174 7.18 -4.10 18.79
C ILE A 174 7.68 -2.94 17.92
N ALA A 175 8.73 -2.23 18.35
CA ALA A 175 9.29 -1.09 17.62
C ALA A 175 9.72 -1.46 16.19
N VAL A 176 10.22 -2.67 15.97
CA VAL A 176 10.55 -3.14 14.62
C VAL A 176 9.31 -3.38 13.76
N VAL A 177 8.26 -4.02 14.30
CA VAL A 177 7.02 -4.23 13.56
C VAL A 177 6.37 -2.89 13.22
N GLU A 178 6.27 -1.99 14.20
CA GLU A 178 5.76 -0.63 14.02
C GLU A 178 6.55 0.14 12.97
N GLY A 179 7.88 0.16 13.07
CA GLY A 179 8.75 0.87 12.13
C GLY A 179 8.58 0.34 10.70
N LEU A 180 8.57 -0.98 10.52
CA LEU A 180 8.40 -1.60 9.21
C LEU A 180 7.04 -1.26 8.57
N CYS A 181 5.95 -1.33 9.35
CA CYS A 181 4.62 -0.97 8.88
C CYS A 181 4.52 0.52 8.54
N ARG A 182 4.97 1.39 9.45
CA ARG A 182 4.97 2.85 9.27
C ARG A 182 5.77 3.27 8.05
N ASP A 183 6.97 2.74 7.87
CA ASP A 183 7.86 3.18 6.80
C ASP A 183 7.35 2.72 5.42
N MET A 184 6.73 1.54 5.36
CA MET A 184 6.05 1.07 4.15
C MET A 184 4.81 1.91 3.82
N ALA A 185 4.00 2.27 4.81
CA ALA A 185 2.85 3.14 4.62
C ALA A 185 3.28 4.55 4.17
N LYS A 186 4.32 5.13 4.79
CA LYS A 186 4.96 6.39 4.35
C LYS A 186 5.42 6.32 2.89
N ALA A 187 6.10 5.24 2.50
CA ALA A 187 6.57 5.05 1.13
C ALA A 187 5.40 4.94 0.13
N ALA A 188 4.30 4.30 0.55
CA ALA A 188 3.09 4.14 -0.25
C ALA A 188 2.36 5.46 -0.52
N VAL A 189 2.31 6.37 0.46
CA VAL A 189 1.62 7.68 0.33
C VAL A 189 2.47 8.78 -0.28
N ARG A 190 3.78 8.55 -0.43
CA ARG A 190 4.71 9.51 -1.02
C ARG A 190 4.12 10.05 -2.32
N GLY A 191 4.22 11.36 -2.56
CA GLY A 191 3.69 12.00 -3.76
C GLY A 191 2.15 12.12 -3.80
N GLY A 192 1.49 12.08 -2.64
CA GLY A 192 0.04 12.35 -2.52
C GLY A 192 -0.86 11.16 -2.85
N ARG A 193 -0.34 9.94 -2.70
CA ARG A 193 -1.04 8.70 -3.07
C ARG A 193 -1.86 8.20 -1.91
N ARG A 194 -2.95 7.50 -2.22
CA ARG A 194 -3.78 6.85 -1.20
C ARG A 194 -3.18 5.50 -0.80
N CYS A 195 -3.20 5.18 0.48
CA CYS A 195 -2.78 3.86 0.99
C CYS A 195 -4.01 3.06 1.48
N TYR A 196 -4.08 1.80 1.08
CA TYR A 196 -5.06 0.83 1.58
C TYR A 196 -4.32 -0.43 2.03
N TRP A 197 -4.35 -0.70 3.33
CA TRP A 197 -3.60 -1.79 3.93
C TRP A 197 -4.54 -2.92 4.35
N ILE A 198 -4.32 -4.11 3.80
CA ILE A 198 -5.05 -5.32 4.14
C ILE A 198 -4.21 -6.06 5.20
N ALA A 199 -4.63 -5.94 6.46
CA ALA A 199 -3.98 -6.62 7.57
C ALA A 199 -4.22 -8.15 7.49
N PRO A 200 -3.41 -8.97 8.19
CA PRO A 200 -3.51 -10.43 8.14
C PRO A 200 -4.90 -10.97 8.48
N PRO A 201 -5.36 -12.06 7.84
CA PRO A 201 -6.57 -12.76 8.27
C PRO A 201 -6.33 -13.50 9.58
N SER A 202 -7.41 -13.99 10.19
CA SER A 202 -7.34 -14.82 11.39
C SER A 202 -6.47 -16.06 11.14
N SER A 203 -5.55 -16.37 12.04
CA SER A 203 -4.77 -17.61 12.01
C SER A 203 -5.33 -18.61 13.01
N HIS A 204 -4.97 -19.90 12.86
CA HIS A 204 -5.34 -20.91 13.85
C HIS A 204 -4.72 -20.56 15.23
N PRO A 205 -5.47 -20.64 16.35
CA PRO A 205 -4.99 -20.21 17.67
C PRO A 205 -3.79 -21.02 18.19
N GLU A 206 -3.60 -22.27 17.75
CA GLU A 206 -2.40 -23.05 18.08
C GLU A 206 -1.15 -22.58 17.34
N ARG A 207 -1.32 -21.88 16.20
CA ARG A 207 -0.21 -21.28 15.48
C ARG A 207 0.13 -19.91 16.05
N PHE A 208 -0.89 -19.05 16.20
CA PHE A 208 -0.79 -17.73 16.82
C PHE A 208 -2.02 -17.52 17.71
N SER A 209 -1.83 -17.33 19.03
CA SER A 209 -2.94 -17.12 19.96
C SER A 209 -3.78 -15.88 19.61
N TYR A 210 -5.04 -15.84 20.02
CA TYR A 210 -5.91 -14.67 19.75
C TYR A 210 -5.31 -13.37 20.30
N ASP A 211 -4.79 -13.38 21.53
CA ASP A 211 -4.11 -12.22 22.13
C ASP A 211 -2.95 -11.71 21.28
N LEU A 212 -2.15 -12.63 20.70
CA LEU A 212 -1.05 -12.26 19.83
C LEU A 212 -1.55 -11.67 18.50
N GLN A 213 -2.66 -12.19 17.98
CA GLN A 213 -3.29 -11.65 16.78
C GLN A 213 -3.87 -10.25 17.03
N ASP A 214 -4.48 -10.03 18.20
CA ASP A 214 -5.00 -8.73 18.65
C ASP A 214 -3.88 -7.71 18.80
N GLU A 215 -2.78 -8.10 19.44
CA GLU A 215 -1.62 -7.23 19.60
C GLU A 215 -0.99 -6.86 18.25
N MET A 216 -0.82 -7.83 17.34
CA MET A 216 -0.32 -7.56 16.00
C MET A 216 -1.24 -6.59 15.25
N SER A 217 -2.55 -6.79 15.31
CA SER A 217 -3.50 -5.90 14.62
C SER A 217 -3.47 -4.49 15.20
N SER A 218 -3.43 -4.34 16.54
CA SER A 218 -3.32 -3.03 17.19
C SER A 218 -2.07 -2.30 16.74
N ILE A 219 -0.91 -2.96 16.80
CA ILE A 219 0.38 -2.40 16.36
C ILE A 219 0.30 -1.93 14.91
N MET A 220 -0.22 -2.77 14.02
CA MET A 220 -0.33 -2.44 12.59
C MET A 220 -1.31 -1.30 12.33
N ASN A 221 -2.46 -1.30 13.00
CA ASN A 221 -3.45 -0.25 12.87
C ASN A 221 -2.89 1.10 13.34
N ASP A 222 -2.24 1.14 14.49
CA ASP A 222 -1.66 2.37 15.04
C ASP A 222 -0.52 2.90 14.16
N ALA A 223 0.30 2.00 13.59
CA ALA A 223 1.39 2.39 12.70
C ALA A 223 0.93 2.88 11.32
N VAL A 224 -0.18 2.35 10.79
CA VAL A 224 -0.61 2.57 9.39
C VAL A 224 -1.76 3.56 9.25
N SER A 225 -2.69 3.62 10.21
CA SER A 225 -3.86 4.50 10.15
C SER A 225 -3.57 6.00 9.97
N PRO A 226 -2.40 6.56 10.39
CA PRO A 226 -2.05 7.94 10.06
C PRO A 226 -1.80 8.20 8.58
N PHE A 227 -1.59 7.14 7.78
CA PHE A 227 -1.23 7.22 6.36
C PHE A 227 -2.33 6.68 5.44
N GLY A 228 -3.27 5.89 5.93
CA GLY A 228 -4.29 5.30 5.07
C GLY A 228 -5.31 4.45 5.80
N ARG A 229 -6.17 3.79 5.00
CA ARG A 229 -7.18 2.88 5.55
C ARG A 229 -6.55 1.52 5.84
N VAL A 230 -6.79 1.01 7.03
CA VAL A 230 -6.46 -0.36 7.42
C VAL A 230 -7.74 -1.19 7.40
N PHE A 231 -7.71 -2.32 6.70
CA PHE A 231 -8.75 -3.33 6.70
C PHE A 231 -8.27 -4.49 7.58
N ASP A 232 -8.91 -4.67 8.74
CA ASP A 232 -8.62 -5.80 9.63
C ASP A 232 -9.31 -7.06 9.10
N SER A 233 -8.56 -7.91 8.39
CA SER A 233 -9.10 -9.12 7.78
C SER A 233 -9.65 -10.12 8.80
N ARG A 234 -9.30 -10.01 10.09
CA ARG A 234 -9.80 -10.90 11.14
C ARG A 234 -11.29 -10.71 11.41
N GLU A 235 -11.82 -9.51 11.13
CA GLU A 235 -13.25 -9.20 11.27
C GLU A 235 -14.13 -10.00 10.30
N VAL A 236 -13.55 -10.46 9.19
CA VAL A 236 -14.27 -11.15 8.10
C VAL A 236 -13.72 -12.56 7.83
N THR A 237 -12.77 -13.02 8.63
CA THR A 237 -12.17 -14.34 8.45
C THR A 237 -12.17 -15.14 9.74
N LYS A 238 -12.44 -16.43 9.60
CA LYS A 238 -12.28 -17.43 10.64
C LYS A 238 -11.53 -18.61 10.05
N PHE A 239 -10.51 -19.07 10.74
CA PHE A 239 -9.79 -20.27 10.32
C PHE A 239 -10.67 -21.50 10.58
N VAL A 240 -10.98 -22.28 9.54
CA VAL A 240 -11.96 -23.39 9.59
C VAL A 240 -11.34 -24.78 9.42
N ASP A 241 -10.08 -24.87 9.01
CA ASP A 241 -9.43 -26.14 8.69
C ASP A 241 -8.82 -26.83 9.91
N PRO A 242 -8.70 -28.17 9.87
CA PRO A 242 -7.97 -28.89 10.91
C PRO A 242 -6.48 -28.51 10.84
N TYR A 243 -6.00 -27.89 11.92
CA TYR A 243 -4.59 -27.88 12.27
C TYR A 243 -4.28 -29.18 13.02
N PRO A 244 -3.16 -29.90 12.77
CA PRO A 244 -1.96 -29.52 12.01
C PRO A 244 -1.90 -30.03 10.56
N GLU A 245 -3.00 -30.56 10.00
CA GLU A 245 -3.03 -30.99 8.59
C GLU A 245 -2.77 -29.81 7.63
N THR A 246 -3.13 -28.60 8.09
CA THR A 246 -2.74 -27.32 7.51
C THR A 246 -1.67 -26.62 8.36
N ASP A 247 -1.03 -25.58 7.82
CA ASP A 247 -0.02 -24.80 8.56
C ASP A 247 -0.60 -23.76 9.52
N GLY A 248 -1.94 -23.70 9.63
CA GLY A 248 -2.65 -22.76 10.50
C GLY A 248 -2.57 -21.29 10.04
N ILE A 249 -2.11 -21.05 8.81
CA ILE A 249 -1.88 -19.72 8.23
C ILE A 249 -2.60 -19.56 6.91
N HIS A 250 -2.40 -20.49 5.96
CA HIS A 250 -2.91 -20.36 4.61
C HIS A 250 -4.34 -20.91 4.50
N TYR A 251 -5.18 -20.15 3.79
CA TYR A 251 -6.59 -20.45 3.61
C TYR A 251 -6.80 -21.33 2.37
N GLY A 252 -7.78 -22.23 2.47
CA GLY A 252 -8.32 -22.95 1.32
C GLY A 252 -8.90 -21.99 0.24
N PRO A 253 -9.03 -22.44 -1.01
CA PRO A 253 -9.49 -21.58 -2.10
C PRO A 253 -10.89 -20.97 -1.90
N THR A 254 -11.78 -21.62 -1.15
CA THR A 254 -13.15 -21.15 -0.91
C THR A 254 -13.13 -19.96 0.03
N GLU A 255 -12.50 -20.12 1.18
CA GLU A 255 -12.43 -19.14 2.26
C GLU A 255 -11.57 -17.95 1.83
N ALA A 256 -10.49 -18.20 1.08
CA ALA A 256 -9.66 -17.14 0.52
C ALA A 256 -10.42 -16.27 -0.52
N LYS A 257 -11.37 -16.84 -1.27
CA LYS A 257 -12.23 -16.09 -2.20
C LYS A 257 -13.26 -15.26 -1.46
N GLU A 258 -13.86 -15.82 -0.41
CA GLU A 258 -14.80 -15.11 0.46
C GLU A 258 -14.11 -13.91 1.14
N TRP A 259 -12.92 -14.13 1.71
CA TRP A 259 -12.08 -13.06 2.23
C TRP A 259 -11.83 -11.96 1.18
N ALA A 260 -11.44 -12.34 -0.04
CA ALA A 260 -11.24 -11.37 -1.11
C ALA A 260 -12.52 -10.57 -1.44
N GLN A 261 -13.71 -11.18 -1.40
CA GLN A 261 -14.97 -10.48 -1.64
C GLN A 261 -15.23 -9.40 -0.59
N HIS A 262 -15.01 -9.71 0.69
CA HIS A 262 -15.14 -8.72 1.76
C HIS A 262 -14.16 -7.56 1.59
N VAL A 263 -12.89 -7.86 1.30
CA VAL A 263 -11.86 -6.84 1.07
C VAL A 263 -12.19 -5.98 -0.16
N VAL A 264 -12.68 -6.57 -1.25
CA VAL A 264 -13.11 -5.81 -2.45
C VAL A 264 -14.27 -4.88 -2.10
N SER A 265 -15.29 -5.37 -1.38
CA SER A 265 -16.45 -4.57 -1.01
C SER A 265 -16.02 -3.33 -0.22
N ASP A 266 -15.13 -3.50 0.76
CA ASP A 266 -14.62 -2.39 1.56
C ASP A 266 -13.72 -1.45 0.74
N PHE A 267 -12.84 -2.02 -0.09
CA PHE A 267 -11.96 -1.27 -0.97
C PHE A 267 -12.74 -0.38 -1.94
N LEU A 268 -13.84 -0.87 -2.52
CA LEU A 268 -14.65 -0.08 -3.45
C LEU A 268 -15.31 1.11 -2.77
N ILE A 269 -15.77 0.95 -1.53
CA ILE A 269 -16.28 2.06 -0.70
C ILE A 269 -15.16 3.08 -0.43
N TYR A 270 -13.97 2.59 -0.06
CA TYR A 270 -12.80 3.44 0.19
C TYR A 270 -12.32 4.20 -1.06
N ALA A 271 -12.27 3.51 -2.20
CA ALA A 271 -11.90 4.11 -3.46
C ALA A 271 -12.93 5.19 -3.87
N GLY A 272 -14.20 4.97 -3.54
CA GLY A 272 -15.38 5.79 -3.82
C GLY A 272 -16.13 5.32 -5.07
N ASP A 273 -17.47 5.43 -5.08
CA ASP A 273 -18.35 5.06 -6.22
C ASP A 273 -17.97 5.78 -7.53
N ASP A 274 -17.26 6.92 -7.41
CA ASP A 274 -16.83 7.80 -8.49
C ASP A 274 -15.36 7.60 -8.93
N ALA A 275 -14.63 6.62 -8.38
CA ALA A 275 -13.21 6.39 -8.70
C ALA A 275 -12.97 5.93 -10.15
N VAL A 276 -14.03 5.53 -10.85
CA VAL A 276 -13.96 5.18 -12.28
C VAL A 276 -13.93 6.48 -13.10
N GLY A 277 -12.73 6.90 -13.46
CA GLY A 277 -12.53 8.03 -14.36
C GLY A 277 -12.65 9.40 -13.69
N ARG A 278 -12.06 9.58 -12.51
CA ARG A 278 -11.64 10.91 -12.03
C ARG A 278 -10.13 10.90 -11.80
N ARG A 279 -9.49 12.06 -11.97
CA ARG A 279 -8.15 12.30 -11.42
C ARG A 279 -8.23 12.08 -9.91
N ALA A 280 -7.18 11.52 -9.30
CA ALA A 280 -7.07 11.38 -7.85
C ALA A 280 -7.68 12.58 -7.12
N LEU A 281 -8.42 12.31 -6.04
CA LEU A 281 -8.81 13.33 -5.07
C LEU A 281 -7.56 14.17 -4.75
N ASP A 282 -7.75 15.48 -4.59
CA ASP A 282 -6.67 16.40 -4.27
C ASP A 282 -5.88 15.81 -3.08
N PRO A 283 -4.55 15.65 -3.15
CA PRO A 283 -3.76 15.21 -1.99
C PRO A 283 -3.95 16.12 -0.76
N ASP A 284 -4.50 17.32 -0.97
CA ASP A 284 -4.90 18.25 0.08
C ASP A 284 -6.38 18.11 0.53
N GLU A 285 -7.16 17.16 -0.02
CA GLU A 285 -8.55 16.92 0.40
C GLU A 285 -8.54 16.10 1.71
N PRO A 286 -8.89 16.72 2.85
CA PRO A 286 -8.65 16.12 4.15
C PRO A 286 -9.65 15.01 4.41
N PHE A 287 -9.17 13.76 4.46
CA PHE A 287 -9.86 12.68 5.15
C PHE A 287 -9.85 12.98 6.65
N GLY A 288 -10.81 13.75 7.15
CA GLY A 288 -11.16 13.82 8.57
C GLY A 288 -10.00 14.04 9.57
N ALA A 289 -8.84 14.50 9.11
CA ALA A 289 -7.73 14.85 9.97
C ALA A 289 -8.18 16.09 10.70
N LYS A 290 -8.49 15.95 12.00
CA LYS A 290 -8.60 17.10 12.90
C LYS A 290 -7.38 17.97 12.59
N ASN A 291 -7.62 19.18 12.09
CA ASN A 291 -6.58 20.14 11.78
C ASN A 291 -5.61 20.21 12.96
N VAL A 292 -4.45 19.57 12.83
CA VAL A 292 -3.33 19.85 13.71
C VAL A 292 -2.75 21.12 13.15
N GLU A 293 -3.13 22.25 13.76
CA GLU A 293 -2.35 23.47 13.64
C GLU A 293 -0.89 23.10 13.95
N VAL A 294 -0.03 23.20 12.94
CA VAL A 294 1.42 23.15 13.15
C VAL A 294 1.77 24.41 13.95
N LYS A 295 1.68 24.29 15.28
CA LYS A 295 2.18 25.30 16.20
C LYS A 295 3.70 25.29 16.06
N LYS A 296 4.28 26.47 15.80
CA LYS A 296 5.73 26.68 15.92
C LYS A 296 6.21 26.08 17.25
N ALA A 297 7.25 25.25 17.16
CA ALA A 297 7.78 24.50 18.30
C ALA A 297 8.03 25.44 19.48
N ILE A 298 7.37 25.14 20.60
CA ILE A 298 7.75 25.67 21.91
C ILE A 298 9.12 25.05 22.22
N PRO A 299 10.08 25.81 22.78
CA PRO A 299 11.36 25.25 23.20
C PRO A 299 11.11 24.07 24.14
N VAL A 300 11.45 22.86 23.68
CA VAL A 300 11.35 21.64 24.47
C VAL A 300 12.65 21.52 25.28
N ASP A 301 12.50 21.22 26.56
CA ASP A 301 13.62 20.87 27.44
C ASP A 301 14.42 19.72 26.81
N SER A 302 15.72 19.94 26.55
CA SER A 302 16.59 18.98 25.88
C SER A 302 16.74 17.65 26.63
N SER A 303 16.40 17.61 27.92
CA SER A 303 16.36 16.40 28.73
C SER A 303 15.18 15.47 28.43
N THR A 304 14.16 15.95 27.69
CA THR A 304 12.97 15.18 27.30
C THR A 304 13.04 14.64 25.87
N ILE A 305 14.11 14.96 25.13
CA ILE A 305 14.32 14.51 23.76
C ILE A 305 14.80 13.05 23.79
N VAL A 306 13.93 12.14 23.36
CA VAL A 306 14.34 10.79 22.99
C VAL A 306 15.04 10.90 21.64
N TRP A 307 16.38 10.76 21.64
CA TRP A 307 17.19 10.77 20.42
C TRP A 307 16.87 9.53 19.58
N GLY A 308 16.11 9.72 18.50
CA GLY A 308 15.85 8.70 17.48
C GLY A 308 16.89 8.73 16.37
N GLU A 309 16.74 7.83 15.39
CA GLU A 309 17.48 7.91 14.13
C GLU A 309 17.15 9.23 13.42
N ILE A 310 18.18 9.90 12.92
CA ILE A 310 18.07 11.15 12.16
C ILE A 310 18.65 10.93 10.76
N ASP A 311 18.05 11.56 9.76
CA ASP A 311 18.61 11.69 8.42
C ASP A 311 18.94 13.15 8.19
N VAL A 312 20.20 13.45 7.86
CA VAL A 312 20.72 14.81 7.77
C VAL A 312 21.61 14.94 6.54
N ASN A 313 21.41 16.01 5.79
CA ASN A 313 22.30 16.42 4.71
C ASN A 313 23.44 17.25 5.30
N LEU A 314 24.68 16.79 5.10
CA LEU A 314 25.86 17.29 5.79
C LEU A 314 26.92 17.82 4.82
N ARG A 315 27.58 18.91 5.20
CA ARG A 315 28.77 19.44 4.54
C ARG A 315 29.98 19.38 5.48
N LEU A 316 31.02 18.64 5.11
CA LEU A 316 32.23 18.55 5.93
C LEU A 316 32.89 19.92 6.09
N LYS A 317 33.16 20.35 7.33
CA LYS A 317 33.83 21.61 7.67
C LYS A 317 35.26 21.39 8.13
N ILE A 318 35.42 20.52 9.13
CA ILE A 318 36.71 20.29 9.79
C ILE A 318 36.97 18.80 9.81
N LYS A 319 38.21 18.44 9.49
CA LYS A 319 38.75 17.11 9.72
C LYS A 319 39.99 17.27 10.59
N THR A 320 40.09 16.48 11.65
CA THR A 320 41.28 16.49 12.51
C THR A 320 42.51 16.17 11.68
N GLU A 321 43.46 17.10 11.66
CA GLU A 321 44.80 16.85 11.14
C GLU A 321 45.64 16.20 12.22
N ILE A 322 46.39 15.16 11.85
CA ILE A 322 47.32 14.49 12.77
C ILE A 322 48.73 14.95 12.44
N PRO A 323 49.29 15.90 13.21
CA PRO A 323 50.64 16.36 12.97
C PRO A 323 51.62 15.21 13.27
N ARG A 324 52.56 14.98 12.35
CA ARG A 324 53.66 13.99 12.48
C ARG A 324 53.17 12.54 12.63
N VAL A 325 52.40 12.05 11.64
CA VAL A 325 51.96 10.64 11.50
C VAL A 325 53.10 9.61 11.68
N LYS A 326 54.36 9.97 11.39
CA LYS A 326 55.54 9.11 11.56
C LYS A 326 55.99 8.94 13.01
N ALA A 327 55.57 9.79 13.94
CA ALA A 327 56.01 9.81 15.34
C ALA A 327 55.00 9.15 16.31
N VAL A 328 53.83 8.74 15.82
CA VAL A 328 52.77 8.15 16.66
C VAL A 328 53.05 6.66 16.85
N THR A 329 53.33 6.24 18.08
CA THR A 329 53.66 4.85 18.45
C THR A 329 52.49 3.88 18.24
N TYR A 330 51.26 4.40 18.28
CA TYR A 330 50.03 3.65 18.09
C TYR A 330 49.48 3.90 16.68
N ARG A 331 49.24 2.83 15.92
CA ARG A 331 48.78 2.87 14.50
C ARG A 331 47.27 3.09 14.34
N SER A 332 46.62 3.40 15.46
CA SER A 332 45.19 3.52 15.63
C SER A 332 44.92 4.82 16.36
N CYS A 333 44.05 5.63 15.80
CA CYS A 333 43.68 6.92 16.38
C CYS A 333 42.18 7.15 16.22
N LEU A 334 41.65 8.09 16.99
CA LEU A 334 40.33 8.63 16.77
C LEU A 334 40.48 9.89 15.90
N ILE A 335 39.81 9.93 14.76
CA ILE A 335 39.73 11.09 13.88
C ILE A 335 38.37 11.73 14.11
N LEU A 336 38.36 12.99 14.53
CA LEU A 336 37.13 13.77 14.64
C LEU A 336 36.87 14.49 13.32
N TYR A 337 35.64 14.36 12.84
CA TYR A 337 35.07 15.10 11.72
C TYR A 337 33.97 16.01 12.26
N GLU A 338 33.97 17.27 11.83
CA GLU A 338 32.89 18.20 12.07
C GLU A 338 32.22 18.54 10.74
N TYR A 339 30.92 18.35 10.71
CA TYR A 339 30.05 18.66 9.59
C TYR A 339 29.13 19.81 9.97
N GLU A 340 28.83 20.66 9.00
CA GLU A 340 27.71 21.59 9.05
C GLU A 340 26.46 20.88 8.54
N VAL A 341 25.36 21.01 9.26
CA VAL A 341 24.06 20.50 8.85
C VAL A 341 23.47 21.48 7.86
N GLN A 342 23.27 21.04 6.62
CA GLN A 342 22.61 21.84 5.59
C GLN A 342 21.08 21.70 5.69
N GLU A 343 20.62 20.49 5.98
CA GLU A 343 19.20 20.16 6.01
C GLU A 343 18.98 18.94 6.92
N VAL A 344 17.89 18.92 7.67
CA VAL A 344 17.43 17.74 8.42
C VAL A 344 16.31 17.11 7.59
N MET A 345 16.57 15.93 7.03
CA MET A 345 15.66 15.23 6.13
C MET A 345 14.63 14.39 6.92
N GLU A 346 15.05 13.79 8.03
CA GLU A 346 14.19 13.02 8.93
C GLU A 346 14.69 13.11 10.39
N GLY A 347 13.76 13.02 11.34
CA GLY A 347 14.06 13.12 12.78
C GLY A 347 14.20 14.56 13.26
N TYR A 348 14.59 14.73 14.54
CA TYR A 348 14.80 16.03 15.15
C TYR A 348 16.28 16.21 15.49
N TYR A 349 16.95 17.13 14.80
CA TYR A 349 18.33 17.52 15.10
C TYR A 349 18.44 19.04 15.18
N PRO A 350 18.53 19.63 16.39
CA PRO A 350 18.42 21.07 16.57
C PRO A 350 19.74 21.84 16.40
N TYR A 351 20.84 21.15 16.07
CA TYR A 351 22.17 21.75 16.02
C TYR A 351 22.62 22.02 14.60
N GLU A 352 23.34 23.13 14.39
CA GLU A 352 23.89 23.52 13.09
C GLU A 352 25.11 22.68 12.68
N THR A 353 25.70 21.94 13.62
CA THR A 353 26.89 21.13 13.39
C THR A 353 26.75 19.72 13.96
N LEU A 354 27.35 18.74 13.30
CA LEU A 354 27.46 17.35 13.73
C LEU A 354 28.93 16.95 13.86
N ARG A 355 29.31 16.40 15.02
CA ARG A 355 30.65 15.87 15.26
C ARG A 355 30.63 14.35 15.28
N VAL A 356 31.44 13.73 14.43
CA VAL A 356 31.55 12.28 14.31
C VAL A 356 32.99 11.85 14.57
N ALA A 357 33.17 10.90 15.47
CA ALA A 357 34.47 10.35 15.81
C ALA A 357 34.62 8.96 15.16
N HIS A 358 35.60 8.81 14.26
CA HIS A 358 35.87 7.55 13.56
C HIS A 358 37.23 6.98 13.94
N TYR A 359 37.35 5.66 13.90
CA TYR A 359 38.63 4.98 14.05
C TYR A 359 39.46 5.10 12.76
N GLY A 360 40.62 5.75 12.85
CA GLY A 360 41.58 5.87 11.75
C GLY A 360 42.73 4.88 11.90
N VAL A 361 43.06 4.16 10.82
CA VAL A 361 44.25 3.27 10.74
C VAL A 361 45.21 3.79 9.68
N PHE A 362 46.47 4.03 10.04
CA PHE A 362 47.49 4.55 9.13
C PHE A 362 48.44 3.46 8.60
N ASN A 363 48.83 3.58 7.33
CA ASN A 363 49.96 2.87 6.72
C ASN A 363 49.92 1.32 6.73
N ARG A 364 48.73 0.69 6.70
CA ARG A 364 48.64 -0.72 6.29
C ARG A 364 48.70 -0.82 4.76
N LYS A 365 49.68 -1.56 4.23
CA LYS A 365 49.53 -2.16 2.89
C LYS A 365 48.26 -3.00 2.93
N TYR A 366 47.27 -2.68 2.09
CA TYR A 366 46.04 -3.46 1.97
C TYR A 366 46.40 -4.91 1.66
N THR A 367 46.22 -5.81 2.62
CA THR A 367 46.29 -7.25 2.38
C THR A 367 44.90 -7.76 2.01
N ALA A 368 44.80 -8.83 1.23
CA ALA A 368 43.51 -9.40 0.79
C ALA A 368 42.52 -9.71 1.94
N LYS A 369 43.00 -9.83 3.17
CA LYS A 369 42.19 -10.02 4.40
C LYS A 369 41.49 -8.76 4.92
N SER A 370 41.80 -7.56 4.38
CA SER A 370 41.19 -6.29 4.77
C SER A 370 39.89 -5.95 4.01
N ARG A 371 39.29 -6.92 3.30
CA ARG A 371 38.02 -6.76 2.57
C ARG A 371 36.76 -6.91 3.42
N TYR A 372 36.88 -7.19 4.71
CA TYR A 372 35.71 -7.32 5.59
C TYR A 372 35.34 -5.97 6.19
N ARG A 373 34.15 -5.51 5.79
CA ARG A 373 33.52 -4.23 6.13
C ARG A 373 33.31 -4.11 7.64
N LEU A 374 33.52 -2.89 8.16
CA LEU A 374 33.06 -2.43 9.46
C LEU A 374 31.68 -1.78 9.27
N GLY A 375 30.75 -2.14 10.16
CA GLY A 375 29.35 -1.70 10.16
C GLY A 375 28.50 -2.81 10.78
N PHE A 376 28.46 -2.84 12.11
CA PHE A 376 27.37 -3.45 12.87
C PHE A 376 26.56 -2.30 13.46
#